data_AF-A0AAV6BQ33-F1
#
_entry.id   AF-A0AAV6BQ33-F1
#
_cell.length_a   1.000
_cell.length_b   1.000
_cell.length_c   1.000
_cell.angle_alpha   90.00
_cell.angle_beta   90.00
_cell.angle_gamma   90.00
#
_symmetry.space_group_name_H-M   'P 1'
#
loop_
_entity.id
_entity.type
_entity.pdbx_description
1 polymer ?
#
loop_
_entity_poly.entity_id
_entity_poly.type
_entity_poly.pdbx_seq_one_letter_code
_entity_poly.pdbx_strand_id
1 'polypeptide(L)'
;MTAAGPLDLPDLTGLTVLVVDDNDDAVEILSTFLEACGAHVLFARSARDGLAHIEATPRLDAVVTDVSMPQMDGVEFARRIRQHPRRGRQETGCR
;
A
#
# COMPACT_ATOMS: atom_id res chain seq x y z
N MET A 1 -1.62 -35.80 9.26
CA MET A 1 -2.68 -35.19 8.43
C MET A 1 -2.77 -33.74 8.87
N THR A 2 -2.14 -32.83 8.14
CA THR A 2 -2.03 -31.42 8.53
C THR A 2 -3.32 -30.73 8.10
N ALA A 3 -4.19 -30.38 9.05
CA ALA A 3 -5.29 -29.48 8.79
C ALA A 3 -4.69 -28.11 8.46
N ALA A 4 -5.05 -27.53 7.31
CA ALA A 4 -4.88 -26.11 7.08
C ALA A 4 -5.63 -25.38 8.22
N GLY A 5 -4.88 -24.74 9.12
CA GLY A 5 -5.46 -23.91 10.18
C GLY A 5 -6.24 -22.74 9.58
N PRO A 6 -7.05 -22.02 10.39
CA PRO A 6 -7.66 -20.77 9.94
C PRO A 6 -6.55 -19.88 9.36
N LEU A 7 -6.82 -19.18 8.26
CA LEU A 7 -5.83 -18.31 7.62
C LEU A 7 -5.27 -17.37 8.70
N ASP A 8 -4.01 -17.59 9.09
CA ASP A 8 -3.28 -16.76 10.04
C ASP A 8 -2.90 -15.48 9.32
N LEU A 9 -3.90 -14.61 9.15
CA LEU A 9 -3.74 -13.33 8.49
C LEU A 9 -2.95 -12.40 9.42
N PRO A 10 -1.95 -11.67 8.90
CA PRO A 10 -1.21 -10.72 9.71
C PRO A 10 -2.18 -9.67 10.29
N ASP A 11 -1.98 -9.29 11.55
CA ASP A 11 -2.70 -8.17 12.16
C ASP A 11 -2.11 -6.85 11.64
N LEU A 12 -2.88 -6.15 10.81
CA LEU A 12 -2.54 -4.85 10.25
C LEU A 12 -3.35 -3.72 10.91
N THR A 13 -3.96 -3.99 12.07
CA THR A 13 -4.79 -3.01 12.79
C THR A 13 -4.03 -1.72 13.06
N GLY A 14 -4.63 -0.59 12.66
CA GLY A 14 -4.07 0.74 12.86
C GLY A 14 -3.02 1.17 11.83
N LEU A 15 -2.67 0.30 10.88
CA LEU A 15 -1.85 0.69 9.73
C LEU A 15 -2.73 1.31 8.65
N THR A 16 -2.23 2.37 8.02
CA THR A 16 -2.83 2.96 6.82
C THR A 16 -2.00 2.58 5.59
N VAL A 17 -2.61 1.86 4.66
CA VAL A 17 -1.97 1.32 3.46
C VAL A 17 -2.57 1.97 2.22
N LEU A 18 -1.74 2.41 1.28
CA LEU A 18 -2.20 2.90 -0.02
C LEU A 18 -1.95 1.84 -1.09
N VAL A 19 -3.00 1.44 -1.79
CA VAL A 19 -2.94 0.57 -2.97
C VAL A 19 -2.96 1.44 -4.22
N VAL A 20 -2.03 1.23 -5.14
CA VAL A 20 -1.94 1.96 -6.42
C VAL A 20 -1.85 0.97 -7.57
N ASP A 21 -2.94 0.85 -8.33
CA ASP A 21 -3.07 -0.09 -9.45
C ASP A 21 -4.13 0.45 -10.41
N ASP A 22 -3.90 0.39 -11.72
CA ASP A 22 -4.83 0.89 -12.74
C ASP A 22 -5.96 -0.12 -13.05
N ASN A 23 -5.87 -1.34 -12.52
CA ASN A 23 -6.91 -2.35 -12.62
C ASN A 23 -7.84 -2.31 -11.40
N ASP A 24 -9.10 -1.94 -11.63
CA ASP A 24 -10.13 -1.84 -10.60
C ASP A 24 -10.37 -3.14 -9.83
N ASP A 25 -10.36 -4.28 -10.51
CA ASP A 25 -10.57 -5.58 -9.88
C ASP A 25 -9.41 -5.91 -8.93
N ALA A 26 -8.17 -5.58 -9.33
CA ALA A 26 -6.99 -5.81 -8.51
C ALA A 26 -6.99 -4.93 -7.26
N VAL A 27 -7.34 -3.65 -7.41
CA VAL A 27 -7.51 -2.71 -6.29
C VAL A 27 -8.55 -3.23 -5.31
N GLU A 28 -9.73 -3.66 -5.79
CA GLU A 28 -10.82 -4.10 -4.95
C GLU A 28 -10.47 -5.37 -4.16
N ILE A 29 -9.90 -6.38 -4.83
CA ILE A 29 -9.50 -7.63 -4.18
C ILE A 29 -8.43 -7.39 -3.12
N LEU A 30 -7.40 -6.59 -3.44
CA LEU A 30 -6.31 -6.32 -2.51
C LEU A 30 -6.78 -5.47 -1.32
N SER A 31 -7.63 -4.47 -1.57
CA SER A 31 -8.20 -3.63 -0.52
C SER A 31 -9.03 -4.49 0.45
N THR A 32 -9.90 -5.35 -0.09
CA THR A 32 -10.71 -6.27 0.71
C THR A 32 -9.85 -7.16 1.60
N PHE A 33 -8.74 -7.69 1.07
CA PHE A 33 -7.84 -8.55 1.84
C PHE A 33 -7.12 -7.79 2.96
N LEU A 34 -6.61 -6.60 2.66
CA LEU A 34 -5.92 -5.75 3.64
C LEU A 34 -6.86 -5.23 4.74
N GLU A 35 -8.09 -4.86 4.37
CA GLU A 35 -9.15 -4.49 5.31
C GLU A 35 -9.57 -5.67 6.20
N ALA A 36 -9.64 -6.89 5.64
CA ALA A 36 -9.89 -8.10 6.43
C ALA A 36 -8.78 -8.38 7.46
N CYS A 37 -7.56 -7.88 7.21
CA CYS A 37 -6.44 -7.91 8.15
C CYS A 37 -6.46 -6.73 9.16
N GLY A 38 -7.44 -5.82 9.09
CA GLY A 38 -7.61 -4.68 10.00
C GLY A 38 -6.95 -3.38 9.53
N ALA A 39 -6.36 -3.34 8.34
CA ALA A 39 -5.74 -2.12 7.81
C ALA A 39 -6.79 -1.10 7.37
N HIS A 40 -6.44 0.19 7.47
CA HIS A 40 -7.14 1.26 6.76
C HIS A 40 -6.57 1.39 5.36
N VAL A 41 -7.37 1.05 4.34
CA VAL A 41 -6.91 1.06 2.96
C VAL A 41 -7.35 2.34 2.24
N LEU A 42 -6.39 3.00 1.61
CA LEU A 42 -6.61 4.02 0.60
C LEU A 42 -6.29 3.41 -0.76
N PHE A 43 -6.95 3.87 -1.81
CA PHE A 43 -6.69 3.37 -3.16
C PHE A 43 -6.49 4.52 -4.15
N ALA A 44 -5.69 4.25 -5.19
CA ALA A 44 -5.45 5.15 -6.29
C ALA A 44 -5.36 4.34 -7.60
N ARG A 45 -5.93 4.89 -8.67
CA ARG A 45 -5.93 4.24 -10.01
C ARG A 45 -4.79 4.71 -10.91
N SER A 46 -3.92 5.57 -10.38
CA SER A 46 -2.80 6.14 -11.11
C SER A 46 -1.71 6.57 -10.15
N ALA A 47 -0.46 6.61 -10.62
CA ALA A 47 0.66 7.15 -9.85
C ALA A 47 0.43 8.62 -9.42
N ARG A 48 -0.30 9.40 -10.23
CA ARG A 48 -0.64 10.80 -9.91
C ARG A 48 -1.57 10.88 -8.69
N ASP A 49 -2.64 10.10 -8.70
CA ASP A 49 -3.58 10.07 -7.58
C ASP A 49 -2.90 9.50 -6.33
N GLY A 50 -2.05 8.50 -6.51
CA GLY A 50 -1.22 7.95 -5.43
C GLY A 50 -0.32 9.01 -4.79
N LEU A 51 0.29 9.91 -5.57
CA LEU A 51 1.08 11.01 -5.03
C LEU A 51 0.21 12.00 -4.25
N ALA A 52 -0.99 12.32 -4.75
CA ALA A 52 -1.93 13.20 -4.05
C ALA A 52 -2.35 12.60 -2.69
N HIS A 53 -2.61 11.29 -2.63
CA HIS A 53 -2.86 10.60 -1.37
C HIS A 53 -1.68 10.65 -0.41
N ILE A 54 -0.45 10.49 -0.91
CA ILE A 54 0.76 10.55 -0.09
C ILE A 54 0.98 11.95 0.50
N GLU A 55 0.66 13.01 -0.25
CA GLU A 55 0.74 14.39 0.22
C GLU A 55 -0.37 14.69 1.25
N ALA A 56 -1.59 14.21 0.99
CA ALA A 56 -2.77 14.46 1.81
C ALA A 56 -2.83 13.59 3.08
N THR A 57 -2.11 12.47 3.14
CA THR A 57 -2.13 11.51 4.25
C THR A 57 -0.78 11.47 4.97
N PRO A 58 -0.61 12.23 6.07
CA PRO A 58 0.66 12.32 6.79
C PRO A 58 1.12 11.01 7.45
N ARG A 59 0.17 10.12 7.79
CA ARG A 59 0.41 8.83 8.44
C ARG A 59 0.04 7.71 7.47
N LEU A 60 0.98 7.37 6.60
CA LEU A 60 0.83 6.25 5.69
C LEU A 60 2.00 5.30 5.89
N ASP A 61 1.70 4.10 6.37
CA ASP A 61 2.67 3.13 6.84
C ASP A 61 3.24 2.30 5.69
N ALA A 62 2.41 2.01 4.68
CA ALA A 62 2.83 1.25 3.51
C ALA A 62 2.17 1.75 2.21
N VAL A 63 2.84 1.46 1.09
CA VAL A 63 2.32 1.65 -0.26
C VAL A 63 2.53 0.35 -1.01
N VAL A 64 1.45 -0.19 -1.57
CA VAL A 64 1.48 -1.32 -2.50
C VAL A 64 1.18 -0.74 -3.87
N THR A 65 2.12 -0.86 -4.80
CA THR A 65 1.98 -0.32 -6.16
C THR A 65 2.25 -1.43 -7.16
N ASP A 66 1.47 -1.48 -8.24
CA ASP A 66 1.84 -2.30 -9.38
C ASP A 66 3.07 -1.71 -10.09
N VAL A 67 3.90 -2.59 -10.65
CA VAL A 67 5.13 -2.22 -11.36
C VAL A 67 4.83 -1.84 -12.80
N SER A 68 3.75 -2.36 -13.39
CA SER A 68 3.38 -2.23 -14.79
C SER A 68 2.12 -1.38 -14.99
N MET A 69 2.13 -0.16 -14.46
CA MET A 69 1.12 0.85 -14.78
C MET A 69 1.41 1.52 -16.15
N PRO A 70 0.39 1.71 -17.01
CA PRO A 70 0.53 2.53 -18.22
C PRO A 70 0.84 4.00 -17.86
N GLN A 71 1.63 4.67 -18.71
CA GLN A 71 1.98 6.11 -18.64
C GLN A 71 3.00 6.54 -17.57
N MET A 72 3.08 5.89 -16.40
CA MET A 72 4.08 6.21 -15.36
C MET A 72 4.49 4.96 -14.58
N ASP A 73 5.77 4.58 -14.66
CA ASP A 73 6.29 3.37 -14.02
C ASP A 73 6.13 3.43 -12.49
N GLY A 74 5.65 2.34 -11.88
CA GLY A 74 5.59 2.18 -10.41
C GLY A 74 6.95 2.35 -9.72
N VAL A 75 8.04 2.14 -10.46
CA VAL A 75 9.42 2.43 -10.02
C VAL A 75 9.68 3.92 -9.88
N GLU A 76 9.20 4.74 -10.82
CA GLU A 76 9.35 6.20 -10.76
C GLU A 76 8.50 6.77 -9.61
N PHE A 77 7.29 6.25 -9.44
CA PHE A 77 6.43 6.53 -8.30
C PHE A 77 7.14 6.23 -6.97
N ALA A 78 7.69 5.02 -6.80
CA ALA A 78 8.45 4.64 -5.61
C ALA A 78 9.69 5.54 -5.38
N ARG A 79 10.38 5.97 -6.44
CA ARG A 79 11.51 6.92 -6.34
C ARG A 79 11.04 8.29 -5.83
N ARG A 80 9.94 8.83 -6.36
CA ARG A 80 9.38 10.11 -5.91
C ARG A 80 8.95 10.06 -4.45
N ILE A 81 8.36 8.95 -4.01
CA ILE A 81 7.98 8.74 -2.59
C ILE A 81 9.21 8.71 -1.69
N ARG A 82 10.28 8.00 -2.10
CA ARG A 82 11.53 7.92 -1.32
C ARG A 82 12.26 9.25 -1.22
N GLN A 83 12.13 10.11 -2.23
CA GLN A 83 12.67 11.47 -2.23
C GLN A 83 11.80 12.44 -1.42
N HIS A 84 10.59 12.02 -1.02
CA HIS A 84 9.69 12.85 -0.25
C HIS A 84 10.26 13.05 1.17
N PRO A 85 10.50 14.30 1.61
CA PRO A 85 11.25 14.61 2.84
C PRO A 85 10.61 14.08 4.13
N ARG A 86 9.34 13.66 4.08
CA ARG A 86 8.60 13.10 5.22
C ARG A 86 8.81 11.61 5.46
N ARG A 87 9.47 10.89 4.55
CA ARG A 87 9.69 9.42 4.63
C ARG A 87 11.16 9.02 4.61
N GLY A 88 12.01 9.85 5.21
CA GLY A 88 13.37 9.43 5.54
C GLY A 88 13.31 8.22 6.47
N ARG A 89 13.70 7.05 5.94
CA ARG A 89 14.01 5.79 6.61
C ARG A 89 13.33 5.62 7.99
N GLN A 90 12.09 5.12 8.00
CA GLN A 90 11.63 4.43 9.20
C GLN A 90 12.26 3.04 9.18
N GLU A 91 13.42 2.96 9.83
CA GLU A 91 13.96 1.70 10.31
C GLU A 91 12.89 1.07 11.19
N THR A 92 12.23 0.03 10.71
CA THR A 92 11.43 -0.85 11.56
C THR A 92 12.41 -1.58 12.48
N GLY A 93 12.84 -0.87 13.53
CA GLY A 93 13.57 -1.45 14.64
C GLY A 93 12.62 -2.39 15.37
N CYS A 94 12.74 -3.68 15.09
CA CYS A 94 12.10 -4.72 15.87
C CYS A 94 12.77 -4.73 17.25
N ARG A 95 11.96 -4.49 18.28
CA ARG A 95 12.31 -4.57 19.70
C ARG A 95 11.63 -5.78 20.29
#